data_AF-A0A2D5IJN6-F1
#
_entry.id   AF-A0A2D5IJN6-F1
#
_cell.length_a   1.000
_cell.length_b   1.000
_cell.length_c   1.000
_cell.angle_alpha   90.00
_cell.angle_beta   90.00
_cell.angle_gamma   90.00
#
_symmetry.space_group_name_H-M   'P 1'
#
loop_
_entity.id
_entity.type
_entity.pdbx_description
1 polymer ?
#
loop_
_entity_poly.entity_id
_entity_poly.type
_entity_poly.pdbx_seq_one_letter_code
_entity_poly.pdbx_strand_id
1 'polypeptide(L)'
;MVAMGRKRAGPDCRFYKPYFWSSCFMPVDVNDKKAIEKWLKDRPYASRVGFASRSAARVLPLTMDQFSGGDGDYLMPLMTFRSILISAAASTWPAAEIKGLRTAAFSASAADSASGADIEFLSDLDSADVALLWNRPLWPAGDMPDTLMAKWQGFQRQAATTEWAFWADWYQGLLDGAPMDWDLLHKVVLIDDEIWQTGAKAIAAEIDKIRANMVIAKLPMAEKIMFDRGIGKFRAIPIAVQNPPLSEALLTQLQDALKDCLGGHNGLSQHSGDVKKINRVLSDYRDDPQNIELTLTVVAGSLRRQLHDSKELPDNADNLALLSTVEETVRGYRANHPEVAQNRAILAGQKFKSLRPEDQQTLKEGLPVLAALGDQRLADDFRRDIPALINDAILPPGKGAPTLPPADAATRVFNRASNIELLLNAMKPVKEKGAEVFDSKLVKTLRLIEFTVGA
;
A
#
# COMPACT_ATOMS: atom_id res chain seq x y z
N MET A 1 28.84 72.53 2.74
CA MET A 1 28.92 71.72 3.98
C MET A 1 28.01 70.50 3.80
N VAL A 2 28.48 69.54 3.00
CA VAL A 2 27.83 68.25 2.70
C VAL A 2 28.92 67.21 2.84
N ALA A 3 28.73 66.22 3.70
CA ALA A 3 29.65 65.09 3.83
C ALA A 3 28.85 63.79 4.01
N MET A 4 29.17 62.84 3.14
CA MET A 4 28.68 61.47 3.05
C MET A 4 29.13 60.60 4.24
N GLY A 5 28.35 59.55 4.53
CA GLY A 5 28.78 58.42 5.36
C GLY A 5 28.12 57.11 4.90
N ARG A 6 28.85 56.33 4.10
CA ARG A 6 28.52 54.95 3.69
C ARG A 6 28.47 54.01 4.91
N LYS A 7 27.45 53.13 5.01
CA LYS A 7 27.57 51.86 5.76
C LYS A 7 27.61 50.68 4.80
N ARG A 8 28.67 49.88 4.98
CA ARG A 8 29.11 48.75 4.17
C ARG A 8 28.30 47.49 4.50
N ALA A 9 28.12 46.67 3.48
CA ALA A 9 27.71 45.28 3.57
C ALA A 9 28.83 44.38 4.15
N GLY A 10 28.43 43.27 4.76
CA GLY A 10 29.23 42.06 4.96
C GLY A 10 28.76 41.20 6.15
N PRO A 11 29.01 39.87 6.19
CA PRO A 11 29.36 38.96 5.08
C PRO A 11 28.52 37.65 5.01
N ASP A 12 28.62 37.00 3.85
CA ASP A 12 28.21 35.63 3.51
C ASP A 12 28.44 34.59 4.62
N CYS A 13 27.39 33.83 4.96
CA CYS A 13 27.51 32.54 5.66
C CYS A 13 27.65 31.41 4.62
N ARG A 14 28.86 31.17 4.13
CA ARG A 14 29.26 29.92 3.48
C ARG A 14 30.58 29.44 4.09
N PHE A 15 30.67 28.13 4.31
CA PHE A 15 31.80 27.31 4.81
C PHE A 15 31.75 26.84 6.28
N TYR A 16 31.15 25.66 6.46
CA TYR A 16 31.53 24.51 7.30
C TYR A 16 32.69 24.65 8.32
N LYS A 17 32.39 24.50 9.61
CA LYS A 17 32.94 23.47 10.53
C LYS A 17 32.09 23.34 11.82
N PRO A 18 32.07 22.17 12.47
CA PRO A 18 31.04 21.76 13.43
C PRO A 18 31.39 22.14 14.88
N TYR A 19 30.36 22.18 15.73
CA TYR A 19 30.39 22.42 17.19
C TYR A 19 30.53 23.89 17.62
N PHE A 20 29.47 24.68 17.48
CA PHE A 20 29.14 25.77 18.42
C PHE A 20 27.66 26.17 18.22
N TRP A 21 26.76 25.50 18.95
CA TRP A 21 25.38 25.95 19.10
C TRP A 21 25.36 27.15 20.05
N SER A 22 25.66 28.33 19.52
CA SER A 22 25.40 29.59 20.21
C SER A 22 24.34 30.37 19.43
N SER A 23 23.12 30.30 19.96
CA SER A 23 22.10 31.35 19.81
C SER A 23 21.37 31.47 18.45
N CYS A 24 20.82 30.38 17.94
CA CYS A 24 19.45 30.48 17.39
C CYS A 24 18.50 30.43 18.59
N PHE A 25 17.73 31.50 18.80
CA PHE A 25 16.75 31.57 19.88
C PHE A 25 15.77 30.40 19.74
N MET A 26 15.86 29.38 20.61
CA MET A 26 14.77 28.43 20.73
C MET A 26 13.52 29.20 21.17
N PRO A 27 12.36 29.04 20.50
CA PRO A 27 11.16 29.80 20.83
C PRO A 27 10.69 29.60 22.28
N VAL A 28 11.04 28.46 22.89
CA VAL A 28 10.66 28.04 24.24
C VAL A 28 11.78 27.17 24.83
N ASP A 29 12.07 27.32 26.13
CA ASP A 29 12.92 26.37 26.87
C ASP A 29 12.15 25.07 27.12
N VAL A 30 12.64 23.98 26.54
CA VAL A 30 12.07 22.63 26.64
C VAL A 30 12.16 22.02 28.04
N ASN A 31 13.02 22.54 28.91
CA ASN A 31 13.16 22.07 30.29
C ASN A 31 12.20 22.79 31.25
N ASP A 32 11.58 23.89 30.82
CA ASP A 32 10.57 24.60 31.60
C ASP A 32 9.17 24.14 31.21
N LYS A 33 8.61 23.26 32.04
CA LYS A 33 7.23 22.76 31.90
C LYS A 33 6.20 23.88 31.77
N LYS A 34 6.33 24.98 32.54
CA LYS A 34 5.35 26.09 32.50
C LYS A 34 5.48 26.87 31.21
N ALA A 35 6.69 27.03 30.68
CA ALA A 35 6.93 27.67 29.40
C ALA A 35 6.33 26.86 28.25
N ILE A 36 6.52 25.54 28.22
CA ILE A 36 5.92 24.64 27.23
C ILE A 36 4.39 24.66 27.33
N GLU A 37 3.82 24.54 28.53
CA GLU A 37 2.36 24.57 28.72
C GLU A 37 1.74 25.87 28.21
N LYS A 38 2.40 27.00 28.47
CA LYS A 38 1.95 28.30 27.96
C LYS A 38 2.01 28.36 26.43
N TRP A 39 3.13 27.95 25.84
CA TRP A 39 3.30 27.94 24.39
C TRP A 39 2.29 27.02 23.69
N LEU A 40 2.03 25.83 24.24
CA LEU A 40 1.06 24.90 23.68
C LEU A 40 -0.37 25.48 23.66
N LYS A 41 -0.77 26.23 24.69
CA LYS A 41 -2.14 26.81 24.79
C LYS A 41 -2.49 27.71 23.61
N ASP A 42 -1.50 28.40 23.05
CA ASP A 42 -1.68 29.32 21.93
C ASP A 42 -1.63 28.62 20.56
N ARG A 43 -1.44 27.28 20.54
CA ARG A 43 -1.33 26.48 19.31
C ARG A 43 -2.64 25.78 18.93
N PRO A 44 -2.86 25.54 17.62
CA PRO A 44 -3.94 24.69 17.14
C PRO A 44 -3.97 23.34 17.85
N TYR A 45 -5.17 22.76 18.01
CA TYR A 45 -5.35 21.47 18.68
C TYR A 45 -4.46 20.37 18.08
N ALA A 46 -4.42 20.26 16.75
CA ALA A 46 -3.59 19.29 16.04
C ALA A 46 -2.10 19.43 16.40
N SER A 47 -1.57 20.65 16.45
CA SER A 47 -0.15 20.91 16.79
C SER A 47 0.17 20.47 18.22
N ARG A 48 -0.74 20.74 19.17
CA ARG A 48 -0.57 20.31 20.58
C ARG A 48 -0.51 18.80 20.72
N VAL A 49 -1.47 18.12 20.09
CA VAL A 49 -1.59 16.67 20.15
C VAL A 49 -0.43 16.01 19.42
N GLY A 50 -0.04 16.51 18.24
CA GLY A 50 1.10 16.02 17.47
C GLY A 50 2.41 16.14 18.25
N PHE A 51 2.66 17.29 18.88
CA PHE A 51 3.82 17.48 19.75
C PHE A 51 3.85 16.50 20.92
N ALA A 52 2.75 16.42 21.69
CA ALA A 52 2.67 15.53 22.85
C ALA A 52 2.83 14.05 22.45
N SER A 53 2.25 13.65 21.32
CA SER A 53 2.34 12.30 20.78
C SER A 53 3.77 11.94 20.36
N ARG A 54 4.51 12.86 19.72
CA ARG A 54 5.92 12.62 19.37
C ARG A 54 6.82 12.56 20.58
N SER A 55 6.62 13.43 21.57
CA SER A 55 7.34 13.35 22.84
C SER A 55 7.09 12.02 23.56
N ALA A 56 5.85 11.53 23.58
CA ALA A 56 5.53 10.20 24.12
C ALA A 56 6.17 9.07 23.30
N ALA A 57 6.14 9.15 21.97
CA ALA A 57 6.77 8.15 21.10
C ALA A 57 8.29 8.03 21.34
N ARG A 58 8.99 9.13 21.67
CA ARG A 58 10.45 9.11 21.93
C ARG A 58 10.84 8.27 23.14
N VAL A 59 9.97 8.21 24.16
CA VAL A 59 10.21 7.43 25.38
C VAL A 59 9.56 6.05 25.34
N LEU A 60 8.83 5.73 24.25
CA LEU A 60 8.17 4.45 24.07
C LEU A 60 9.11 3.24 24.20
N PRO A 61 10.38 3.28 23.74
CA PRO A 61 11.30 2.16 23.98
C PRO A 61 11.49 1.78 25.45
N LEU A 62 11.24 2.69 26.40
CA LEU A 62 11.32 2.36 27.83
C LEU A 62 10.26 1.36 28.27
N THR A 63 9.10 1.32 27.62
CA THR A 63 8.05 0.34 27.90
C THR A 63 8.27 -0.96 27.13
N MET A 64 9.20 -0.98 26.17
CA MET A 64 9.41 -2.13 25.28
C MET A 64 10.12 -3.32 25.94
N ASP A 65 10.78 -3.13 27.08
CA ASP A 65 11.37 -4.27 27.81
C ASP A 65 10.32 -5.15 28.50
N GLN A 66 9.11 -4.61 28.71
CA GLN A 66 7.98 -5.34 29.31
C GLN A 66 7.42 -6.44 28.38
N PHE A 67 7.88 -6.49 27.12
CA PHE A 67 7.48 -7.51 26.14
C PHE A 67 8.26 -8.82 26.23
N SER A 68 9.34 -8.87 27.03
CA SER A 68 10.34 -9.95 26.99
C SER A 68 10.08 -11.15 27.91
N GLY A 69 8.88 -11.29 28.49
CA GLY A 69 8.52 -12.38 29.41
C GLY A 69 7.21 -13.07 29.02
N GLY A 70 7.24 -14.40 28.84
CA GLY A 70 6.09 -15.21 28.40
C GLY A 70 4.83 -15.12 29.28
N ASP A 71 3.69 -15.46 28.67
CA ASP A 71 2.32 -15.56 29.23
C ASP A 71 1.87 -14.46 30.22
N GLY A 72 2.48 -13.26 30.14
CA GLY A 72 2.12 -12.08 30.92
C GLY A 72 1.04 -11.22 30.25
N ASP A 73 0.38 -10.38 31.05
CA ASP A 73 -0.69 -9.47 30.64
C ASP A 73 -0.16 -8.36 29.69
N TYR A 74 -0.19 -8.63 28.39
CA TYR A 74 0.25 -7.71 27.33
C TYR A 74 -0.69 -6.52 27.10
N LEU A 75 -1.75 -6.37 27.90
CA LEU A 75 -2.72 -5.31 27.72
C LEU A 75 -2.10 -3.93 27.98
N MET A 76 -1.28 -3.78 29.02
CA MET A 76 -0.69 -2.49 29.39
C MET A 76 0.20 -1.89 28.28
N PRO A 77 1.14 -2.66 27.70
CA PRO A 77 1.93 -2.13 26.59
C PRO A 77 1.13 -1.94 25.30
N LEU A 78 0.16 -2.82 24.99
CA LEU A 78 -0.75 -2.63 23.85
C LEU A 78 -1.54 -1.33 23.97
N MET A 79 -2.06 -1.03 25.16
CA MET A 79 -2.79 0.21 25.43
C MET A 79 -1.88 1.44 25.37
N THR A 80 -0.58 1.30 25.67
CA THR A 80 0.41 2.36 25.48
C THR A 80 0.60 2.68 23.99
N PHE A 81 0.82 1.65 23.17
CA PHE A 81 0.87 1.79 21.71
C PHE A 81 -0.42 2.42 21.15
N ARG A 82 -1.58 1.90 21.57
CA ARG A 82 -2.90 2.42 21.18
C ARG A 82 -3.06 3.90 21.51
N SER A 83 -2.68 4.32 22.72
CA SER A 83 -2.83 5.71 23.17
C SER A 83 -1.99 6.69 22.34
N ILE A 84 -0.74 6.30 22.02
CA ILE A 84 0.14 7.10 21.17
C ILE A 84 -0.41 7.13 19.74
N LEU A 85 -0.85 5.99 19.21
CA LEU A 85 -1.44 5.92 17.87
C LEU A 85 -2.70 6.79 17.74
N ILE A 86 -3.63 6.74 18.69
CA ILE A 86 -4.85 7.58 18.71
C ILE A 86 -4.46 9.05 18.70
N SER A 87 -3.46 9.43 19.52
CA SER A 87 -2.99 10.82 19.59
C SER A 87 -2.36 11.24 18.26
N ALA A 88 -1.53 10.39 17.66
CA ALA A 88 -0.93 10.65 16.36
C ALA A 88 -2.00 10.85 15.27
N ALA A 89 -2.95 9.91 15.16
CA ALA A 89 -4.07 9.98 14.22
C ALA A 89 -4.96 11.22 14.44
N ALA A 90 -5.26 11.58 15.69
CA ALA A 90 -6.03 12.78 16.03
C ALA A 90 -5.36 14.09 15.59
N SER A 91 -4.04 14.10 15.44
CA SER A 91 -3.32 15.26 14.90
C SER A 91 -3.37 15.37 13.37
N THR A 92 -3.78 14.31 12.67
CA THR A 92 -3.85 14.25 11.20
C THR A 92 -5.26 14.17 10.64
N TRP A 93 -6.26 13.83 11.47
CA TRP A 93 -7.67 13.82 11.05
C TRP A 93 -8.20 15.20 10.67
N PRO A 94 -9.08 15.30 9.64
CA PRO A 94 -9.88 16.50 9.42
C PRO A 94 -10.71 16.82 10.66
N ALA A 95 -10.78 18.10 11.04
CA ALA A 95 -11.39 18.55 12.29
C ALA A 95 -12.85 18.09 12.51
N ALA A 96 -13.57 17.74 11.44
CA ALA A 96 -14.95 17.25 11.48
C ALA A 96 -15.07 15.81 12.03
N GLU A 97 -14.04 14.97 11.92
CA GLU A 97 -14.07 13.56 12.31
C GLU A 97 -13.61 13.31 13.76
N ILE A 98 -13.02 14.33 14.39
CA ILE A 98 -12.44 14.25 15.75
C ILE A 98 -13.51 14.09 16.85
N LYS A 99 -14.79 14.37 16.56
CA LYS A 99 -15.86 14.53 17.56
C LYS A 99 -16.29 13.23 18.29
N GLY A 100 -15.76 12.07 17.90
CA GLY A 100 -16.09 10.76 18.47
C GLY A 100 -15.05 10.15 19.40
N LEU A 101 -13.82 10.69 19.48
CA LEU A 101 -12.72 10.06 20.22
C LEU A 101 -12.55 10.66 21.62
N ARG A 102 -12.79 9.84 22.65
CA ARG A 102 -12.44 10.18 24.05
C ARG A 102 -10.96 9.89 24.27
N THR A 103 -10.06 10.81 23.91
CA THR A 103 -8.62 10.58 24.11
C THR A 103 -8.15 11.12 25.45
N ALA A 104 -7.69 10.24 26.35
CA ALA A 104 -6.83 10.62 27.47
C ALA A 104 -5.38 10.33 27.06
N ALA A 105 -4.61 11.38 26.78
CA ALA A 105 -3.17 11.30 26.55
C ALA A 105 -2.45 11.98 27.72
N PHE A 106 -1.71 11.20 28.52
CA PHE A 106 -0.71 11.72 29.46
C PHE A 106 0.67 11.46 28.86
N SER A 107 1.47 12.52 28.67
CA SER A 107 2.86 12.44 28.20
C SER A 107 3.85 12.65 29.36
N ALA A 108 4.97 11.91 29.32
CA ALA A 108 6.12 12.09 30.19
C ALA A 108 7.30 12.71 29.40
N SER A 109 8.04 13.61 30.05
CA SER A 109 9.19 14.36 29.51
C SER A 109 10.49 13.55 29.59
N ALA A 110 11.13 13.29 28.45
CA ALA A 110 12.57 13.01 28.33
C ALA A 110 12.96 12.98 26.84
N ALA A 111 13.12 14.15 26.20
CA ALA A 111 13.56 14.26 24.80
C ALA A 111 13.92 15.71 24.41
N ASP A 112 14.74 16.39 25.21
CA ASP A 112 14.80 17.86 25.21
C ASP A 112 15.24 18.45 23.86
N SER A 113 16.33 17.97 23.25
CA SER A 113 16.81 18.48 21.96
C SER A 113 15.87 18.19 20.78
N ALA A 114 15.25 17.00 20.76
CA ALA A 114 14.31 16.63 19.69
C ALA A 114 12.96 17.35 19.85
N SER A 115 12.53 17.60 21.10
CA SER A 115 11.36 18.42 21.40
C SER A 115 11.61 19.88 21.00
N GLY A 116 12.85 20.38 21.15
CA GLY A 116 13.24 21.71 20.70
C GLY A 116 13.09 21.89 19.19
N ALA A 117 13.57 20.91 18.41
CA ALA A 117 13.43 20.92 16.96
C ALA A 117 11.97 20.81 16.48
N ASP A 118 11.11 20.06 17.18
CA ASP A 118 9.68 20.03 16.90
C ASP A 118 9.00 21.38 17.22
N ILE A 119 9.40 22.06 18.32
CA ILE A 119 8.89 23.39 18.69
C ILE A 119 9.24 24.44 17.63
N GLU A 120 10.47 24.41 17.12
CA GLU A 120 10.91 25.30 16.03
C GLU A 120 10.05 25.05 14.78
N PHE A 121 9.92 23.79 14.37
CA PHE A 121 9.13 23.45 13.18
C PHE A 121 7.65 23.82 13.30
N LEU A 122 7.02 23.50 14.44
CA LEU A 122 5.62 23.86 14.69
C LEU A 122 5.41 25.36 14.87
N SER A 123 6.47 26.14 15.09
CA SER A 123 6.37 27.59 15.14
C SER A 123 6.16 28.20 13.75
N ASP A 124 6.62 27.50 12.70
CA ASP A 124 6.57 27.94 11.31
C ASP A 124 5.41 27.31 10.51
N LEU A 125 4.66 26.38 11.10
CA LEU A 125 3.55 25.69 10.44
C LEU A 125 2.16 26.24 10.81
N ASP A 126 1.29 26.30 9.80
CA ASP A 126 -0.15 26.49 10.00
C ASP A 126 -0.83 25.17 10.39
N SER A 127 -2.06 25.24 10.93
CA SER A 127 -2.78 24.07 11.45
C SER A 127 -3.06 22.97 10.42
N ALA A 128 -3.12 23.32 9.13
CA ALA A 128 -3.36 22.37 8.05
C ALA A 128 -2.14 21.49 7.72
N ASP A 129 -0.95 21.90 8.15
CA ASP A 129 0.31 21.27 7.76
C ASP A 129 0.92 20.39 8.86
N VAL A 130 0.20 20.18 9.97
CA VAL A 130 0.67 19.37 11.11
C VAL A 130 0.98 17.92 10.70
N ALA A 131 0.34 17.40 9.65
CA ALA A 131 0.70 16.09 9.09
C ALA A 131 2.17 16.01 8.63
N LEU A 132 2.76 17.13 8.18
CA LEU A 132 4.16 17.19 7.78
C LEU A 132 5.14 16.97 8.94
N LEU A 133 4.70 17.21 10.19
CA LEU A 133 5.49 16.89 11.38
C LEU A 133 5.87 15.41 11.44
N TRP A 134 4.98 14.54 10.96
CA TRP A 134 5.18 13.10 10.98
C TRP A 134 6.11 12.61 9.86
N ASN A 135 6.37 13.43 8.85
CA ASN A 135 7.35 13.17 7.79
C ASN A 135 8.77 13.57 8.19
N ARG A 136 8.98 13.94 9.46
CA ARG A 136 10.31 14.18 10.03
C ARG A 136 10.72 13.01 10.89
N PRO A 137 12.00 12.56 10.80
CA PRO A 137 12.55 11.59 11.73
C PRO A 137 12.21 11.94 13.18
N LEU A 138 11.91 10.93 14.00
CA LEU A 138 11.55 11.14 15.40
C LEU A 138 12.66 11.86 16.18
N TRP A 139 13.90 11.65 15.76
CA TRP A 139 15.12 12.29 16.26
C TRP A 139 15.76 13.15 15.16
N PRO A 140 15.26 14.37 14.90
CA PRO A 140 15.74 15.19 13.78
C PRO A 140 17.09 15.89 14.05
N ALA A 141 17.50 15.97 15.32
CA ALA A 141 18.70 16.70 15.77
C ALA A 141 19.88 15.78 16.11
N GLY A 142 19.79 14.48 15.79
CA GLY A 142 20.81 13.48 16.09
C GLY A 142 20.21 12.08 16.21
N ASP A 143 21.01 11.11 16.63
CA ASP A 143 20.56 9.74 16.79
C ASP A 143 19.74 9.54 18.07
N MET A 144 18.92 8.50 18.07
CA MET A 144 18.27 8.02 19.28
C MET A 144 19.34 7.65 20.33
N PRO A 145 19.19 8.06 21.61
CA PRO A 145 20.10 7.67 22.67
C PRO A 145 20.34 6.15 22.75
N ASP A 146 21.59 5.75 22.96
CA ASP A 146 22.02 4.34 22.94
C ASP A 146 21.17 3.43 23.85
N THR A 147 20.76 3.94 25.02
CA THR A 147 19.92 3.19 25.96
C THR A 147 18.53 2.88 25.41
N LEU A 148 17.95 3.80 24.64
CA LEU A 148 16.66 3.60 23.97
C LEU A 148 16.82 2.74 22.71
N MET A 149 17.93 2.95 21.97
CA MET A 149 18.27 2.14 20.80
C MET A 149 18.41 0.66 21.17
N ALA A 150 19.08 0.34 22.28
CA ALA A 150 19.22 -1.03 22.75
C ALA A 150 17.87 -1.70 23.05
N LYS A 151 16.92 -0.97 23.65
CA LYS A 151 15.56 -1.48 23.93
C LYS A 151 14.76 -1.67 22.64
N TRP A 152 14.84 -0.71 21.72
CA TRP A 152 14.22 -0.81 20.40
C TRP A 152 14.73 -2.04 19.64
N GLN A 153 16.04 -2.25 19.57
CA GLN A 153 16.64 -3.43 18.93
C GLN A 153 16.28 -4.75 19.63
N GLY A 154 16.05 -4.72 20.94
CA GLY A 154 15.51 -5.84 21.71
C GLY A 154 14.10 -6.21 21.24
N PHE A 155 13.20 -5.23 21.21
CA PHE A 155 11.83 -5.42 20.76
C PHE A 155 11.72 -5.80 19.29
N GLN A 156 12.46 -5.13 18.39
CA GLN A 156 12.43 -5.40 16.96
C GLN A 156 12.75 -6.87 16.63
N ARG A 157 13.72 -7.46 17.35
CA ARG A 157 14.06 -8.88 17.20
C ARG A 157 12.94 -9.83 17.62
N GLN A 158 12.12 -9.44 18.58
CA GLN A 158 10.97 -10.23 19.06
C GLN A 158 9.71 -9.99 18.21
N ALA A 159 9.52 -8.76 17.74
CA ALA A 159 8.34 -8.34 17.01
C ALA A 159 8.26 -8.91 15.59
N ALA A 160 9.41 -9.18 14.95
CA ALA A 160 9.50 -9.55 13.53
C ALA A 160 8.67 -10.78 13.12
N THR A 161 8.30 -11.65 14.07
CA THR A 161 7.52 -12.87 13.81
C THR A 161 6.34 -13.06 14.75
N THR A 162 5.86 -11.99 15.40
CA THR A 162 4.77 -12.06 16.38
C THR A 162 3.65 -11.07 16.01
N GLU A 163 2.59 -11.06 16.80
CA GLU A 163 1.50 -10.07 16.74
C GLU A 163 1.96 -8.61 16.88
N TRP A 164 3.23 -8.40 17.26
CA TRP A 164 3.85 -7.08 17.42
C TRP A 164 4.48 -6.52 16.14
N ALA A 165 4.53 -7.29 15.04
CA ALA A 165 5.18 -6.87 13.80
C ALA A 165 4.64 -5.52 13.28
N PHE A 166 3.32 -5.31 13.33
CA PHE A 166 2.70 -4.03 12.95
C PHE A 166 3.25 -2.85 13.75
N TRP A 167 3.40 -3.02 15.07
CA TRP A 167 3.87 -1.96 15.97
C TRP A 167 5.35 -1.65 15.75
N ALA A 168 6.15 -2.67 15.42
CA ALA A 168 7.52 -2.47 14.99
C ALA A 168 7.59 -1.66 13.68
N ASP A 169 6.82 -2.04 12.65
CA ASP A 169 6.79 -1.33 11.37
C ASP A 169 6.31 0.12 11.54
N TRP A 170 5.26 0.32 12.36
CA TRP A 170 4.74 1.65 12.69
C TRP A 170 5.78 2.52 13.39
N TYR A 171 6.43 2.01 14.45
CA TYR A 171 7.42 2.79 15.19
C TYR A 171 8.66 3.08 14.33
N GLN A 172 9.12 2.12 13.52
CA GLN A 172 10.22 2.33 12.58
C GLN A 172 9.89 3.45 11.58
N GLY A 173 8.67 3.49 11.04
CA GLY A 173 8.22 4.59 10.17
C GLY A 173 8.28 5.96 10.85
N LEU A 174 7.97 6.03 12.16
CA LEU A 174 8.15 7.27 12.94
C LEU A 174 9.62 7.66 13.09
N LEU A 175 10.50 6.70 13.34
CA LEU A 175 11.95 6.94 13.44
C LEU A 175 12.51 7.51 12.14
N ASP A 176 12.10 6.94 11.01
CA ASP A 176 12.62 7.28 9.68
C ASP A 176 12.00 8.57 9.11
N GLY A 177 10.90 9.06 9.70
CA GLY A 177 10.10 10.15 9.11
C GLY A 177 9.34 9.71 7.86
N ALA A 178 9.06 8.42 7.75
CA ALA A 178 8.27 7.81 6.69
C ALA A 178 7.07 7.11 7.34
N PRO A 179 6.07 7.88 7.84
CA PRO A 179 4.96 7.31 8.58
C PRO A 179 4.15 6.36 7.70
N MET A 180 3.55 5.36 8.33
CA MET A 180 2.63 4.43 7.67
C MET A 180 1.41 5.18 7.12
N ASP A 181 0.76 4.60 6.09
CA ASP A 181 -0.45 5.13 5.46
C ASP A 181 -1.50 5.52 6.53
N TRP A 182 -1.88 6.81 6.53
CA TRP A 182 -2.82 7.36 7.52
C TRP A 182 -4.21 6.75 7.41
N ASP A 183 -4.66 6.34 6.23
CA ASP A 183 -5.96 5.66 6.07
C ASP A 183 -5.96 4.32 6.80
N LEU A 184 -4.82 3.61 6.77
CA LEU A 184 -4.64 2.38 7.54
C LEU A 184 -4.66 2.70 9.04
N LEU A 185 -3.86 3.67 9.49
CA LEU A 185 -3.78 4.05 10.91
C LEU A 185 -5.15 4.51 11.47
N HIS A 186 -5.92 5.28 10.70
CA HIS A 186 -7.27 5.70 11.06
C HIS A 186 -8.20 4.51 11.25
N LYS A 187 -8.17 3.52 10.34
CA LYS A 187 -8.97 2.29 10.48
C LYS A 187 -8.54 1.47 11.68
N VAL A 188 -7.25 1.37 11.99
CA VAL A 188 -6.75 0.67 13.17
C VAL A 188 -7.23 1.33 14.46
N VAL A 189 -7.23 2.66 14.53
CA VAL A 189 -7.76 3.39 15.70
C VAL A 189 -9.25 3.13 15.92
N LEU A 190 -10.01 2.97 14.83
CA LEU A 190 -11.46 2.71 14.87
C LEU A 190 -11.83 1.26 15.17
N ILE A 191 -10.86 0.37 15.42
CA ILE A 191 -11.15 -0.99 15.89
C ILE A 191 -11.89 -0.91 17.24
N ASP A 192 -12.96 -1.69 17.36
CA ASP A 192 -13.83 -1.76 18.54
C ASP A 192 -13.06 -2.07 19.83
N ASP A 193 -13.44 -1.40 20.92
CA ASP A 193 -12.80 -1.53 22.23
C ASP A 193 -12.78 -2.97 22.73
N GLU A 194 -13.82 -3.76 22.46
CA GLU A 194 -13.93 -5.17 22.83
C GLU A 194 -12.79 -6.01 22.23
N ILE A 195 -12.37 -5.70 21.00
CA ILE A 195 -11.24 -6.39 20.34
C ILE A 195 -9.93 -5.98 21.01
N TRP A 196 -9.76 -4.70 21.37
CA TRP A 196 -8.58 -4.23 22.11
C TRP A 196 -8.43 -4.92 23.47
N GLN A 197 -9.53 -5.16 24.19
CA GLN A 197 -9.53 -5.88 25.46
C GLN A 197 -9.25 -7.39 25.29
N THR A 198 -9.41 -7.95 24.10
CA THR A 198 -9.08 -9.35 23.81
C THR A 198 -7.57 -9.58 23.75
N GLY A 199 -6.79 -8.55 23.43
CA GLY A 199 -5.33 -8.56 23.46
C GLY A 199 -4.66 -8.54 22.08
N ALA A 200 -3.32 -8.54 22.08
CA ALA A 200 -2.50 -8.21 20.92
C ALA A 200 -2.71 -9.14 19.72
N LYS A 201 -2.93 -10.44 19.95
CA LYS A 201 -3.21 -11.41 18.87
C LYS A 201 -4.51 -11.11 18.13
N ALA A 202 -5.57 -10.72 18.85
CA ALA A 202 -6.85 -10.36 18.24
C ALA A 202 -6.72 -9.07 17.42
N ILE A 203 -5.99 -8.09 17.95
CA ILE A 203 -5.70 -6.84 17.25
C ILE A 203 -4.87 -7.07 15.99
N ALA A 204 -3.80 -7.86 16.04
CA ALA A 204 -3.01 -8.17 14.85
C ALA A 204 -3.86 -8.83 13.76
N ALA A 205 -4.71 -9.80 14.12
CA ALA A 205 -5.63 -10.43 13.18
C ALA A 205 -6.63 -9.43 12.58
N GLU A 206 -7.12 -8.46 13.35
CA GLU A 206 -8.03 -7.43 12.86
C GLU A 206 -7.33 -6.42 11.95
N ILE A 207 -6.09 -6.06 12.25
CA ILE A 207 -5.24 -5.21 11.39
C ILE A 207 -5.01 -5.90 10.05
N ASP A 208 -4.68 -7.19 10.04
CA ASP A 208 -4.49 -7.95 8.79
C ASP A 208 -5.78 -7.96 7.95
N LYS A 209 -6.96 -8.11 8.58
CA LYS A 209 -8.25 -7.98 7.86
C LYS A 209 -8.45 -6.59 7.27
N ILE A 210 -8.13 -5.54 8.02
CA ILE A 210 -8.23 -4.15 7.54
C ILE A 210 -7.36 -3.96 6.30
N ARG A 211 -6.10 -4.41 6.34
CA ARG A 211 -5.15 -4.32 5.22
C ARG A 211 -5.68 -5.06 3.99
N ALA A 212 -6.10 -6.32 4.15
CA ALA A 212 -6.66 -7.11 3.06
C ALA A 212 -7.89 -6.44 2.43
N ASN A 213 -8.81 -5.89 3.24
CA ASN A 213 -9.98 -5.17 2.74
C ASN A 213 -9.59 -3.88 1.99
N MET A 214 -8.59 -3.14 2.46
CA MET A 214 -8.09 -1.95 1.75
C MET A 214 -7.52 -2.32 0.39
N VAL A 215 -6.77 -3.42 0.29
CA VAL A 215 -6.28 -3.92 -0.99
C VAL A 215 -7.43 -4.26 -1.92
N ILE A 216 -8.42 -5.02 -1.46
CA ILE A 216 -9.58 -5.44 -2.26
C ILE A 216 -10.33 -4.20 -2.79
N ALA A 217 -10.45 -3.15 -1.98
CA ALA A 217 -11.07 -1.89 -2.39
C ALA A 217 -10.24 -1.11 -3.42
N LYS A 218 -8.91 -1.06 -3.28
CA LYS A 218 -8.01 -0.36 -4.21
C LYS A 218 -7.83 -1.12 -5.54
N LEU A 219 -7.91 -2.45 -5.51
CA LEU A 219 -7.70 -3.35 -6.64
C LEU A 219 -8.94 -4.23 -6.87
N PRO A 220 -10.10 -3.66 -7.20
CA PRO A 220 -11.33 -4.43 -7.26
C PRO A 220 -11.39 -5.36 -8.48
N MET A 221 -12.05 -6.50 -8.31
CA MET A 221 -12.30 -7.50 -9.36
C MET A 221 -13.79 -7.84 -9.39
N ALA A 222 -14.37 -8.02 -10.59
CA ALA A 222 -15.77 -8.45 -10.74
C ALA A 222 -15.90 -9.98 -10.62
N GLU A 223 -15.45 -10.53 -9.51
CA GLU A 223 -15.50 -11.95 -9.20
C GLU A 223 -15.68 -12.18 -7.69
N LYS A 224 -15.97 -13.41 -7.30
CA LYS A 224 -15.99 -13.85 -5.91
C LYS A 224 -15.01 -15.00 -5.73
N ILE A 225 -14.10 -14.86 -4.75
CA ILE A 225 -13.32 -16.00 -4.29
C ILE A 225 -14.18 -16.82 -3.34
N MET A 226 -14.26 -18.13 -3.60
CA MET A 226 -15.01 -19.07 -2.76
C MET A 226 -14.17 -20.31 -2.47
N PHE A 227 -14.27 -20.82 -1.25
CA PHE A 227 -13.68 -22.11 -0.90
C PHE A 227 -14.67 -23.24 -1.21
N ASP A 228 -14.28 -24.12 -2.13
CA ASP A 228 -15.05 -25.33 -2.46
C ASP A 228 -14.63 -26.46 -1.52
N ARG A 229 -15.53 -26.83 -0.61
CA ARG A 229 -15.31 -27.91 0.37
C ARG A 229 -15.21 -29.29 -0.27
N GLY A 230 -15.77 -29.51 -1.45
CA GLY A 230 -15.75 -30.80 -2.14
C GLY A 230 -14.37 -31.16 -2.69
N ILE A 231 -13.62 -30.15 -3.16
CA ILE A 231 -12.26 -30.32 -3.69
C ILE A 231 -11.17 -29.79 -2.75
N GLY A 232 -11.55 -29.07 -1.69
CA GLY A 232 -10.62 -28.46 -0.74
C GLY A 232 -9.75 -27.36 -1.35
N LYS A 233 -10.30 -26.62 -2.32
CA LYS A 233 -9.59 -25.57 -3.08
C LYS A 233 -10.41 -24.29 -3.18
N PHE A 234 -9.73 -23.17 -3.39
CA PHE A 234 -10.34 -21.90 -3.72
C PHE A 234 -10.65 -21.82 -5.22
N ARG A 235 -11.77 -21.18 -5.56
CA ARG A 235 -12.16 -20.86 -6.94
C ARG A 235 -12.42 -19.37 -7.06
N ALA A 236 -11.98 -18.79 -8.16
CA ALA A 236 -12.44 -17.47 -8.60
C ALA A 236 -13.69 -17.68 -9.47
N ILE A 237 -14.81 -17.15 -9.02
CA ILE A 237 -16.10 -17.24 -9.74
C ILE A 237 -16.43 -15.85 -10.26
N PRO A 238 -16.33 -15.61 -11.58
CA PRO A 238 -16.68 -14.32 -12.15
C PRO A 238 -18.15 -13.95 -11.89
N ILE A 239 -18.40 -12.65 -11.75
CA ILE A 239 -19.76 -12.13 -11.77
C ILE A 239 -20.24 -12.23 -13.23
N ALA A 240 -21.39 -12.87 -13.44
CA ALA A 240 -21.90 -13.13 -14.78
C ALA A 240 -22.31 -11.83 -15.49
N VAL A 241 -22.13 -11.81 -16.82
CA VAL A 241 -22.62 -10.72 -17.68
C VAL A 241 -24.14 -10.58 -17.60
N GLN A 242 -24.62 -9.34 -17.62
CA GLN A 242 -26.06 -9.06 -17.59
C GLN A 242 -26.75 -9.40 -18.92
N ASN A 243 -26.03 -9.30 -20.05
CA ASN A 243 -26.54 -9.58 -21.38
C ASN A 243 -25.65 -10.61 -22.12
N PRO A 244 -25.82 -11.91 -21.83
CA PRO A 244 -25.00 -12.97 -22.44
C PRO A 244 -25.04 -13.00 -23.98
N PRO A 245 -26.18 -12.81 -24.67
CA PRO A 245 -26.21 -12.75 -26.13
C PRO A 245 -25.32 -11.67 -26.73
N LEU A 246 -25.28 -10.48 -26.12
CA LEU A 246 -24.42 -9.40 -26.58
C LEU A 246 -22.93 -9.72 -26.36
N SER A 247 -22.60 -10.27 -25.19
CA SER A 247 -21.22 -10.70 -24.89
C SER A 247 -20.73 -11.75 -25.89
N GLU A 248 -21.55 -12.74 -26.19
CA GLU A 248 -21.22 -13.77 -27.18
C GLU A 248 -21.07 -13.18 -28.59
N ALA A 249 -21.90 -12.21 -28.98
CA ALA A 249 -21.77 -11.53 -30.26
C ALA A 249 -20.45 -10.74 -30.36
N LEU A 250 -20.06 -10.02 -29.30
CA LEU A 250 -18.79 -9.28 -29.26
C LEU A 250 -17.58 -10.21 -29.36
N LEU A 251 -17.59 -11.33 -28.62
CA LEU A 251 -16.51 -12.32 -28.69
C LEU A 251 -16.46 -13.03 -30.05
N THR A 252 -17.60 -13.28 -30.68
CA THR A 252 -17.67 -13.82 -32.04
C THR A 252 -17.03 -12.86 -33.05
N GLN A 253 -17.41 -11.58 -33.00
CA GLN A 253 -16.83 -10.54 -33.87
C GLN A 253 -15.31 -10.41 -33.67
N LEU A 254 -14.85 -10.45 -32.41
CA LEU A 254 -13.44 -10.45 -32.09
C LEU A 254 -12.70 -11.67 -32.68
N GLN A 255 -13.30 -12.85 -32.62
CA GLN A 255 -12.75 -14.07 -33.20
C GLN A 255 -12.63 -13.99 -34.72
N ASP A 256 -13.67 -13.48 -35.39
CA ASP A 256 -13.69 -13.32 -36.86
C ASP A 256 -12.63 -12.30 -37.31
N ALA A 257 -12.58 -11.12 -36.68
CA ALA A 257 -11.58 -10.10 -36.99
C ALA A 257 -10.13 -10.61 -36.78
N LEU A 258 -9.90 -11.38 -35.71
CA LEU A 258 -8.59 -12.00 -35.47
C LEU A 258 -8.21 -12.99 -36.58
N LYS A 259 -9.18 -13.79 -37.04
CA LYS A 259 -8.96 -14.79 -38.09
C LYS A 259 -8.58 -14.13 -39.42
N ASP A 260 -9.23 -13.03 -39.77
CA ASP A 260 -8.95 -12.27 -40.99
C ASP A 260 -7.54 -11.66 -40.94
N CYS A 261 -7.12 -11.14 -39.78
CA CYS A 261 -5.74 -10.66 -39.59
C CYS A 261 -4.69 -11.76 -39.75
N LEU A 262 -4.94 -12.97 -39.24
CA LEU A 262 -3.96 -14.08 -39.26
C LEU A 262 -3.83 -14.77 -40.62
N GLY A 263 -4.85 -14.66 -41.48
CA GLY A 263 -4.87 -15.29 -42.81
C GLY A 263 -4.20 -14.46 -43.92
N GLY A 264 -3.98 -13.17 -43.70
CA GLY A 264 -3.49 -12.22 -44.71
C GLY A 264 -2.02 -11.81 -44.60
N HIS A 265 -1.55 -10.98 -45.53
CA HIS A 265 -0.26 -10.29 -45.46
C HIS A 265 -0.32 -9.07 -44.51
N ASN A 266 -0.84 -9.28 -43.30
CA ASN A 266 -1.20 -8.22 -42.37
C ASN A 266 -0.13 -7.97 -41.29
N GLY A 267 0.99 -8.69 -41.35
CA GLY A 267 2.11 -8.54 -40.40
C GLY A 267 1.86 -9.17 -39.02
N LEU A 268 0.62 -9.53 -38.68
CA LEU A 268 0.27 -10.14 -37.41
C LEU A 268 0.54 -11.66 -37.42
N SER A 269 1.44 -12.12 -36.54
CA SER A 269 1.76 -13.54 -36.38
C SER A 269 0.92 -14.23 -35.30
N GLN A 270 0.59 -15.51 -35.50
CA GLN A 270 -0.04 -16.36 -34.48
C GLN A 270 0.74 -16.43 -33.16
N HIS A 271 2.06 -16.22 -33.21
CA HIS A 271 2.91 -16.27 -32.03
C HIS A 271 3.08 -14.93 -31.30
N SER A 272 2.50 -13.85 -31.85
CA SER A 272 2.59 -12.51 -31.26
C SER A 272 1.94 -12.46 -29.88
N GLY A 273 2.46 -11.58 -29.03
CA GLY A 273 1.97 -11.44 -27.65
C GLY A 273 0.52 -11.02 -27.56
N ASP A 274 0.01 -10.25 -28.53
CA ASP A 274 -1.38 -9.78 -28.54
C ASP A 274 -2.34 -10.85 -29.05
N VAL A 275 -1.97 -11.62 -30.08
CA VAL A 275 -2.76 -12.77 -30.52
C VAL A 275 -2.90 -13.81 -29.41
N LYS A 276 -1.83 -14.09 -28.66
CA LYS A 276 -1.89 -14.99 -27.49
C LYS A 276 -2.86 -14.50 -26.42
N LYS A 277 -2.94 -13.19 -26.19
CA LYS A 277 -3.88 -12.59 -25.22
C LYS A 277 -5.32 -12.67 -25.73
N ILE A 278 -5.57 -12.36 -27.01
CA ILE A 278 -6.91 -12.45 -27.60
C ILE A 278 -7.40 -13.91 -27.60
N ASN A 279 -6.55 -14.86 -28.00
CA ASN A 279 -6.93 -16.29 -27.97
C ASN A 279 -7.31 -16.75 -26.55
N ARG A 280 -6.58 -16.28 -25.52
CA ARG A 280 -6.94 -16.56 -24.12
C ARG A 280 -8.30 -15.98 -23.74
N VAL A 281 -8.62 -14.77 -24.20
CA VAL A 281 -9.95 -14.18 -24.00
C VAL A 281 -11.04 -15.06 -24.62
N LEU A 282 -10.80 -15.55 -25.83
CA LEU A 282 -11.75 -16.38 -26.59
C LEU A 282 -11.88 -17.82 -26.07
N SER A 283 -10.91 -18.31 -25.30
CA SER A 283 -10.92 -19.66 -24.70
C SER A 283 -11.22 -19.64 -23.20
N ASP A 284 -10.33 -19.03 -22.41
CA ASP A 284 -10.25 -19.24 -20.97
C ASP A 284 -11.08 -18.22 -20.18
N TYR A 285 -11.38 -17.06 -20.78
CA TYR A 285 -12.06 -15.95 -20.11
C TYR A 285 -13.45 -15.64 -20.66
N ARG A 286 -14.05 -16.46 -21.54
CA ARG A 286 -15.37 -16.15 -22.14
C ARG A 286 -16.45 -15.81 -21.11
N ASP A 287 -16.35 -16.41 -19.93
CA ASP A 287 -17.26 -16.24 -18.79
C ASP A 287 -16.74 -15.25 -17.72
N ASP A 288 -15.64 -14.54 -17.98
CA ASP A 288 -14.95 -13.66 -17.03
C ASP A 288 -14.87 -12.21 -17.54
N PRO A 289 -15.90 -11.39 -17.29
CA PRO A 289 -16.03 -10.06 -17.87
C PRO A 289 -14.88 -9.12 -17.49
N GLN A 290 -14.38 -9.20 -16.26
CA GLN A 290 -13.29 -8.36 -15.80
C GLN A 290 -11.99 -8.72 -16.53
N ASN A 291 -11.70 -10.01 -16.71
CA ASN A 291 -10.47 -10.43 -17.39
C ASN A 291 -10.51 -10.20 -18.89
N ILE A 292 -11.68 -10.28 -19.52
CA ILE A 292 -11.87 -9.84 -20.90
C ILE A 292 -11.52 -8.36 -21.01
N GLU A 293 -12.13 -7.52 -20.17
CA GLU A 293 -11.97 -6.06 -20.24
C GLU A 293 -10.51 -5.61 -20.00
N LEU A 294 -9.86 -6.15 -18.96
CA LEU A 294 -8.47 -5.83 -18.63
C LEU A 294 -7.53 -6.24 -19.78
N THR A 295 -7.63 -7.50 -20.20
CA THR A 295 -6.75 -8.07 -21.23
C THR A 295 -6.90 -7.33 -22.56
N LEU A 296 -8.14 -7.08 -22.99
CA LEU A 296 -8.39 -6.40 -24.27
C LEU A 296 -8.04 -4.91 -24.21
N THR A 297 -8.10 -4.26 -23.05
CA THR A 297 -7.61 -2.88 -22.91
C THR A 297 -6.11 -2.79 -23.18
N VAL A 298 -5.32 -3.74 -22.67
CA VAL A 298 -3.87 -3.81 -22.94
C VAL A 298 -3.62 -4.10 -24.42
N VAL A 299 -4.36 -5.04 -25.01
CA VAL A 299 -4.26 -5.36 -26.45
C VAL A 299 -4.59 -4.14 -27.31
N ALA A 300 -5.66 -3.41 -27.01
CA ALA A 300 -6.04 -2.19 -27.74
C ALA A 300 -4.91 -1.15 -27.73
N GLY A 301 -4.31 -0.89 -26.55
CA GLY A 301 -3.18 0.03 -26.43
C GLY A 301 -1.96 -0.43 -27.22
N SER A 302 -1.65 -1.73 -27.17
CA SER A 302 -0.53 -2.32 -27.91
C SER A 302 -0.73 -2.24 -29.43
N LEU A 303 -1.91 -2.62 -29.93
CA LEU A 303 -2.25 -2.55 -31.35
C LEU A 303 -2.24 -1.10 -31.85
N ARG A 304 -2.81 -0.16 -31.08
CA ARG A 304 -2.77 1.27 -31.42
C ARG A 304 -1.34 1.78 -31.57
N ARG A 305 -0.46 1.44 -30.62
CA ARG A 305 0.98 1.78 -30.70
C ARG A 305 1.63 1.17 -31.94
N GLN A 306 1.39 -0.12 -32.21
CA GLN A 306 1.98 -0.83 -33.35
C GLN A 306 1.52 -0.28 -34.70
N LEU A 307 0.26 0.16 -34.82
CA LEU A 307 -0.33 0.69 -36.05
C LEU A 307 -0.03 2.17 -36.30
N HIS A 308 0.00 2.99 -35.25
CA HIS A 308 0.14 4.44 -35.41
C HIS A 308 1.53 4.96 -35.06
N ASP A 309 2.14 4.46 -33.99
CA ASP A 309 3.37 5.04 -33.45
C ASP A 309 4.62 4.34 -34.00
N SER A 310 4.73 3.02 -33.79
CA SER A 310 5.93 2.27 -34.19
C SER A 310 5.87 1.73 -35.63
N LYS A 311 4.68 1.71 -36.24
CA LYS A 311 4.46 1.19 -37.60
C LYS A 311 4.98 -0.24 -37.80
N GLU A 312 4.99 -1.02 -36.71
CA GLU A 312 5.31 -2.46 -36.72
C GLU A 312 4.26 -3.26 -37.49
N LEU A 313 2.99 -2.81 -37.45
CA LEU A 313 1.90 -3.36 -38.22
C LEU A 313 1.45 -2.40 -39.34
N PRO A 314 1.14 -2.90 -40.54
CA PRO A 314 0.63 -2.08 -41.63
C PRO A 314 -0.78 -1.55 -41.32
N ASP A 315 -1.03 -0.31 -41.72
CA ASP A 315 -2.31 0.38 -41.59
C ASP A 315 -3.27 -0.07 -42.69
N ASN A 316 -3.75 -1.32 -42.59
CA ASN A 316 -4.65 -1.94 -43.54
C ASN A 316 -6.03 -2.19 -42.92
N ALA A 317 -7.01 -2.50 -43.77
CA ALA A 317 -8.40 -2.66 -43.36
C ALA A 317 -8.58 -3.70 -42.25
N ASP A 318 -7.91 -4.85 -42.36
CA ASP A 318 -8.05 -5.95 -41.39
C ASP A 318 -7.47 -5.57 -40.02
N ASN A 319 -6.27 -4.98 -39.97
CA ASN A 319 -5.65 -4.58 -38.71
C ASN A 319 -6.42 -3.43 -38.03
N LEU A 320 -6.94 -2.47 -38.80
CA LEU A 320 -7.82 -1.42 -38.28
C LEU A 320 -9.14 -2.00 -37.77
N ALA A 321 -9.72 -2.96 -38.49
CA ALA A 321 -10.94 -3.65 -38.07
C ALA A 321 -10.73 -4.43 -36.77
N LEU A 322 -9.60 -5.13 -36.62
CA LEU A 322 -9.23 -5.80 -35.38
C LEU A 322 -9.10 -4.81 -34.22
N LEU A 323 -8.38 -3.69 -34.41
CA LEU A 323 -8.27 -2.66 -33.37
C LEU A 323 -9.65 -2.11 -32.97
N SER A 324 -10.50 -1.75 -33.95
CA SER A 324 -11.86 -1.27 -33.67
C SER A 324 -12.67 -2.30 -32.89
N THR A 325 -12.63 -3.56 -33.31
CA THR A 325 -13.38 -4.66 -32.67
C THR A 325 -12.92 -4.90 -31.23
N VAL A 326 -11.61 -4.87 -30.97
CA VAL A 326 -11.07 -4.97 -29.61
C VAL A 326 -11.58 -3.82 -28.75
N GLU A 327 -11.53 -2.58 -29.25
CA GLU A 327 -12.00 -1.41 -28.51
C GLU A 327 -13.52 -1.41 -28.28
N GLU A 328 -14.30 -1.83 -29.27
CA GLU A 328 -15.75 -2.00 -29.18
C GLU A 328 -16.11 -3.08 -28.15
N THR A 329 -15.37 -4.19 -28.13
CA THR A 329 -15.55 -5.23 -27.12
C THR A 329 -15.32 -4.66 -25.72
N VAL A 330 -14.21 -3.94 -25.50
CA VAL A 330 -13.93 -3.27 -24.21
C VAL A 330 -15.05 -2.30 -23.82
N ARG A 331 -15.51 -1.45 -24.75
CA ARG A 331 -16.63 -0.53 -24.50
C ARG A 331 -17.92 -1.27 -24.19
N GLY A 332 -18.21 -2.35 -24.90
CA GLY A 332 -19.40 -3.19 -24.72
C GLY A 332 -19.45 -3.83 -23.33
N TYR A 333 -18.33 -4.37 -22.85
CA TYR A 333 -18.27 -4.94 -21.49
C TYR A 333 -18.43 -3.87 -20.41
N ARG A 334 -17.81 -2.69 -20.56
CA ARG A 334 -18.01 -1.57 -19.63
C ARG A 334 -19.46 -1.04 -19.65
N ALA A 335 -20.12 -1.04 -20.80
CA ALA A 335 -21.49 -0.57 -20.91
C ALA A 335 -22.52 -1.54 -20.31
N ASN A 336 -22.24 -2.85 -20.31
CA ASN A 336 -23.19 -3.90 -19.93
C ASN A 336 -22.81 -4.66 -18.64
N HIS A 337 -21.79 -4.21 -17.93
CA HIS A 337 -21.39 -4.76 -16.63
C HIS A 337 -20.97 -3.62 -15.67
N PRO A 338 -21.88 -3.17 -14.79
CA PRO A 338 -21.67 -2.03 -13.89
C PRO A 338 -20.43 -2.17 -13.00
N GLU A 339 -20.18 -3.36 -12.45
CA GLU A 339 -19.03 -3.64 -11.60
C GLU A 339 -17.72 -3.53 -12.39
N VAL A 340 -17.65 -4.04 -13.63
CA VAL A 340 -16.45 -3.88 -14.48
C VAL A 340 -16.20 -2.40 -14.79
N ALA A 341 -17.26 -1.63 -15.06
CA ALA A 341 -17.14 -0.18 -15.30
C ALA A 341 -16.63 0.56 -14.07
N GLN A 342 -17.19 0.26 -12.89
CA GLN A 342 -16.79 0.87 -11.62
C GLN A 342 -15.34 0.48 -11.26
N ASN A 343 -15.01 -0.80 -11.36
CA ASN A 343 -13.66 -1.29 -11.11
C ASN A 343 -12.66 -0.61 -12.02
N ARG A 344 -12.99 -0.42 -13.31
CA ARG A 344 -12.11 0.29 -14.24
C ARG A 344 -11.86 1.73 -13.82
N ALA A 345 -12.87 2.44 -13.33
CA ALA A 345 -12.70 3.80 -12.83
C ALA A 345 -11.73 3.85 -11.64
N ILE A 346 -11.84 2.90 -10.71
CA ILE A 346 -10.95 2.78 -9.55
C ILE A 346 -9.52 2.46 -9.99
N LEU A 347 -9.36 1.47 -10.88
CA LEU A 347 -8.06 0.99 -11.36
C LEU A 347 -7.33 2.05 -12.20
N ALA A 348 -8.06 2.88 -12.96
CA ALA A 348 -7.46 3.97 -13.72
C ALA A 348 -6.77 5.03 -12.84
N GLY A 349 -7.16 5.14 -11.57
CA GLY A 349 -6.51 6.02 -10.59
C GLY A 349 -5.29 5.42 -9.89
N GLN A 350 -5.05 4.11 -10.02
CA GLN A 350 -3.97 3.44 -9.29
C GLN A 350 -2.61 3.67 -9.95
N LYS A 351 -1.60 3.93 -9.12
CA LYS A 351 -0.20 4.04 -9.57
C LYS A 351 0.60 2.88 -8.99
N PHE A 352 1.19 2.07 -9.87
CA PHE A 352 2.06 0.98 -9.46
C PHE A 352 3.51 1.44 -9.37
N LYS A 353 4.19 0.98 -8.33
CA LYS A 353 5.64 1.16 -8.13
C LYS A 353 6.36 -0.11 -8.59
N SER A 354 7.63 0.05 -8.96
CA SER A 354 8.49 -1.10 -9.28
C SER A 354 8.69 -1.98 -8.03
N LEU A 355 8.61 -3.30 -8.23
CA LEU A 355 8.86 -4.27 -7.17
C LEU A 355 10.35 -4.30 -6.80
N ARG A 356 10.66 -4.27 -5.51
CA ARG A 356 12.03 -4.45 -5.02
C ARG A 356 12.47 -5.91 -5.20
N PRO A 357 13.78 -6.20 -5.27
CA PRO A 357 14.26 -7.59 -5.41
C PRO A 357 13.75 -8.54 -4.32
N GLU A 358 13.63 -8.05 -3.09
CA GLU A 358 13.07 -8.79 -1.95
C GLU A 358 11.58 -9.10 -2.11
N ASP A 359 10.82 -8.16 -2.69
CA ASP A 359 9.39 -8.33 -2.98
C ASP A 359 9.20 -9.36 -4.11
N GLN A 360 10.04 -9.29 -5.15
CA GLN A 360 10.04 -10.28 -6.23
C GLN A 360 10.36 -11.68 -5.71
N GLN A 361 11.31 -11.81 -4.79
CA GLN A 361 11.65 -13.09 -4.18
C GLN A 361 10.49 -13.64 -3.36
N THR A 362 9.81 -12.78 -2.59
CA THR A 362 8.62 -13.15 -1.83
C THR A 362 7.50 -13.67 -2.76
N LEU A 363 7.25 -13.02 -3.89
CA LEU A 363 6.29 -13.50 -4.90
C LEU A 363 6.67 -14.86 -5.49
N LYS A 364 7.96 -15.08 -5.79
CA LYS A 364 8.45 -16.39 -6.27
C LYS A 364 8.18 -17.50 -5.26
N GLU A 365 8.41 -17.23 -3.98
CA GLU A 365 8.19 -18.19 -2.90
C GLU A 365 6.70 -18.40 -2.58
N GLY A 366 5.87 -17.38 -2.80
CA GLY A 366 4.42 -17.42 -2.60
C GLY A 366 3.66 -18.15 -3.72
N LEU A 367 4.16 -18.12 -4.96
CA LEU A 367 3.55 -18.78 -6.11
C LEU A 367 3.16 -20.26 -5.87
N PRO A 368 4.06 -21.16 -5.43
CA PRO A 368 3.69 -22.55 -5.21
C PRO A 368 2.60 -22.72 -4.13
N VAL A 369 2.56 -21.82 -3.15
CA VAL A 369 1.54 -21.84 -2.09
C VAL A 369 0.19 -21.43 -2.66
N LEU A 370 0.11 -20.28 -3.34
CA LEU A 370 -1.13 -19.79 -3.94
C LEU A 370 -1.68 -20.74 -5.00
N ALA A 371 -0.80 -21.29 -5.84
CA ALA A 371 -1.18 -22.28 -6.85
C ALA A 371 -1.66 -23.60 -6.23
N ALA A 372 -1.16 -23.99 -5.06
CA ALA A 372 -1.65 -25.16 -4.34
C ALA A 372 -3.01 -24.91 -3.67
N LEU A 373 -3.36 -23.66 -3.34
CA LEU A 373 -4.64 -23.32 -2.71
C LEU A 373 -5.79 -23.24 -3.73
N GLY A 374 -5.50 -22.81 -4.96
CA GLY A 374 -6.49 -22.69 -6.02
C GLY A 374 -6.87 -24.02 -6.68
N ASP A 375 -8.04 -24.03 -7.32
CA ASP A 375 -8.38 -25.04 -8.33
C ASP A 375 -7.46 -24.89 -9.56
N GLN A 376 -7.62 -25.75 -10.56
CA GLN A 376 -6.74 -25.74 -11.73
C GLN A 376 -6.71 -24.36 -12.41
N ARG A 377 -7.88 -23.75 -12.63
CA ARG A 377 -8.00 -22.44 -13.29
C ARG A 377 -7.31 -21.34 -12.48
N LEU A 378 -7.61 -21.23 -11.19
CA LEU A 378 -7.02 -20.22 -10.33
C LEU A 378 -5.49 -20.42 -10.16
N ALA A 379 -5.05 -21.67 -10.10
CA ALA A 379 -3.63 -21.99 -10.01
C ALA A 379 -2.88 -21.60 -11.29
N ASP A 380 -3.46 -21.85 -12.47
CA ASP A 380 -2.88 -21.46 -13.75
C ASP A 380 -2.84 -19.93 -13.92
N ASP A 381 -3.84 -19.23 -13.40
CA ASP A 381 -3.83 -17.77 -13.32
C ASP A 381 -2.65 -17.25 -12.50
N PHE A 382 -2.42 -17.78 -11.30
CA PHE A 382 -1.26 -17.40 -10.49
C PHE A 382 0.08 -17.74 -11.18
N ARG A 383 0.19 -18.93 -11.77
CA ARG A 383 1.40 -19.37 -12.50
C ARG A 383 1.72 -18.50 -13.71
N ARG A 384 0.73 -17.82 -14.27
CA ARG A 384 0.92 -16.87 -15.35
C ARG A 384 1.22 -15.47 -14.83
N ASP A 385 0.41 -14.97 -13.90
CA ASP A 385 0.41 -13.56 -13.53
C ASP A 385 1.59 -13.22 -12.59
N ILE A 386 1.98 -14.12 -11.68
CA ILE A 386 3.12 -13.86 -10.79
C ILE A 386 4.44 -13.74 -11.57
N PRO A 387 4.78 -14.64 -12.52
CA PRO A 387 5.95 -14.43 -13.36
C PRO A 387 5.89 -13.17 -14.20
N ALA A 388 4.72 -12.76 -14.71
CA ALA A 388 4.55 -11.51 -15.44
C ALA A 388 4.81 -10.28 -14.56
N LEU A 389 4.45 -10.34 -13.26
CA LEU A 389 4.78 -9.31 -12.28
C LEU A 389 6.27 -9.22 -11.99
N ILE A 390 6.95 -10.35 -11.90
CA ILE A 390 8.38 -10.42 -11.63
C ILE A 390 9.21 -10.00 -12.84
N ASN A 391 8.78 -10.40 -14.04
CA ASN A 391 9.55 -10.32 -15.27
C ASN A 391 8.79 -9.52 -16.35
N ASP A 392 8.73 -8.19 -16.18
CA ASP A 392 8.14 -7.29 -17.17
C ASP A 392 9.10 -6.97 -18.35
N ALA A 393 10.09 -7.82 -18.61
CA ALA A 393 10.94 -7.71 -19.80
C ALA A 393 10.21 -8.27 -21.03
N ILE A 394 9.23 -7.55 -21.58
CA ILE A 394 8.74 -7.83 -22.94
C ILE A 394 9.74 -7.30 -23.99
N LEU A 395 10.59 -6.34 -23.63
CA LEU A 395 11.76 -5.87 -24.41
C LEU A 395 12.89 -5.42 -23.46
N PRO A 396 14.17 -5.35 -23.91
CA PRO A 396 15.18 -4.61 -23.17
C PRO A 396 14.68 -3.17 -22.96
N PRO A 397 14.64 -2.65 -21.72
CA PRO A 397 14.20 -1.28 -21.51
C PRO A 397 15.09 -0.34 -22.33
N GLY A 398 14.47 0.55 -23.09
CA GLY A 398 15.16 1.70 -23.66
C GLY A 398 15.92 2.38 -22.52
N LYS A 399 17.26 2.36 -22.60
CA LYS A 399 18.24 2.85 -21.62
C LYS A 399 17.64 3.58 -20.40
N GLY A 400 17.53 2.86 -19.28
CA GLY A 400 17.49 3.46 -17.93
C GLY A 400 16.12 3.76 -17.31
N ALA A 401 14.99 3.41 -17.93
CA ALA A 401 13.67 3.57 -17.31
C ALA A 401 13.34 2.40 -16.34
N PRO A 402 12.77 2.65 -15.14
CA PRO A 402 12.28 1.60 -14.25
C PRO A 402 11.16 0.78 -14.90
N THR A 403 11.18 -0.56 -14.72
CA THR A 403 10.13 -1.47 -15.20
C THR A 403 8.93 -1.47 -14.25
N LEU A 404 7.71 -1.36 -14.78
CA LEU A 404 6.48 -1.30 -13.99
C LEU A 404 5.73 -2.63 -14.10
N PRO A 405 5.21 -3.20 -13.01
CA PRO A 405 4.45 -4.44 -13.11
C PRO A 405 3.22 -4.26 -14.03
N PRO A 406 2.81 -5.30 -14.79
CA PRO A 406 1.56 -5.25 -15.52
C PRO A 406 0.39 -5.02 -14.55
N ALA A 407 -0.26 -3.86 -14.63
CA ALA A 407 -1.31 -3.41 -13.71
C ALA A 407 -2.42 -4.45 -13.51
N ASP A 408 -2.80 -5.15 -14.57
CA ASP A 408 -3.85 -6.16 -14.53
C ASP A 408 -3.43 -7.42 -13.77
N ALA A 409 -2.17 -7.86 -13.96
CA ALA A 409 -1.62 -8.99 -13.23
C ALA A 409 -1.52 -8.66 -11.73
N ALA A 410 -1.14 -7.43 -11.40
CA ALA A 410 -1.04 -6.98 -10.01
C ALA A 410 -2.43 -6.98 -9.37
N THR A 411 -3.41 -6.38 -10.06
CA THR A 411 -4.81 -6.35 -9.64
C THR A 411 -5.33 -7.76 -9.32
N ARG A 412 -5.18 -8.70 -10.26
CA ARG A 412 -5.62 -10.09 -10.05
C ARG A 412 -4.92 -10.77 -8.89
N VAL A 413 -3.59 -10.79 -8.90
CA VAL A 413 -2.81 -11.55 -7.89
C VAL A 413 -3.11 -11.03 -6.49
N PHE A 414 -3.09 -9.71 -6.32
CA PHE A 414 -3.22 -9.06 -5.03
C PHE A 414 -4.65 -9.08 -4.49
N ASN A 415 -5.66 -8.86 -5.33
CA ASN A 415 -7.06 -9.01 -4.93
C ASN A 415 -7.38 -10.44 -4.50
N ARG A 416 -7.00 -11.42 -5.33
CA ARG A 416 -7.30 -12.84 -5.09
C ARG A 416 -6.59 -13.36 -3.86
N ALA A 417 -5.30 -13.05 -3.70
CA ALA A 417 -4.55 -13.44 -2.50
C ALA A 417 -5.19 -12.85 -1.22
N SER A 418 -5.62 -11.58 -1.26
CA SER A 418 -6.23 -10.91 -0.10
C SER A 418 -7.57 -11.56 0.28
N ASN A 419 -8.41 -11.88 -0.70
CA ASN A 419 -9.65 -12.60 -0.47
C ASN A 419 -9.41 -14.01 0.09
N ILE A 420 -8.41 -14.74 -0.43
CA ILE A 420 -8.02 -16.05 0.09
C ILE A 420 -7.61 -15.94 1.56
N GLU A 421 -6.80 -14.94 1.93
CA GLU A 421 -6.40 -14.72 3.33
C GLU A 421 -7.61 -14.51 4.24
N LEU A 422 -8.51 -13.61 3.87
CA LEU A 422 -9.70 -13.30 4.67
C LEU A 422 -10.54 -14.56 4.89
N LEU A 423 -10.72 -15.37 3.86
CA LEU A 423 -11.44 -16.64 3.95
C LEU A 423 -10.71 -17.66 4.82
N LEU A 424 -9.39 -17.78 4.69
CA LEU A 424 -8.59 -18.66 5.55
C LEU A 424 -8.68 -18.23 7.02
N ASN A 425 -8.55 -16.93 7.31
CA ASN A 425 -8.68 -16.38 8.65
C ASN A 425 -10.07 -16.61 9.24
N ALA A 426 -11.13 -16.51 8.43
CA ALA A 426 -12.49 -16.86 8.84
C ALA A 426 -12.67 -18.37 9.11
N MET A 427 -11.84 -19.22 8.49
CA MET A 427 -11.85 -20.69 8.69
C MET A 427 -10.96 -21.18 9.85
N LYS A 428 -10.01 -20.35 10.34
CA LYS A 428 -9.08 -20.69 11.44
C LYS A 428 -9.67 -21.18 12.77
N PRO A 429 -10.95 -21.00 13.16
CA PRO A 429 -11.50 -21.76 14.29
C PRO A 429 -11.47 -23.30 14.11
N VAL A 430 -11.00 -23.85 12.98
CA VAL A 430 -10.86 -25.28 12.70
C VAL A 430 -9.38 -25.71 12.58
N LYS A 431 -8.73 -25.98 13.74
CA LYS A 431 -7.51 -26.77 14.05
C LYS A 431 -6.15 -26.54 13.31
N GLU A 432 -5.20 -26.04 14.10
CA GLU A 432 -3.78 -26.36 14.38
C GLU A 432 -2.77 -27.01 13.39
N LYS A 433 -1.53 -26.48 13.52
CA LYS A 433 -0.18 -26.96 13.16
C LYS A 433 0.21 -27.01 11.68
N GLY A 434 -0.73 -27.19 10.75
CA GLY A 434 -0.44 -27.05 9.32
C GLY A 434 -0.40 -25.59 8.85
N ALA A 435 -1.26 -24.74 9.43
CA ALA A 435 -1.55 -23.37 8.98
C ALA A 435 -0.40 -22.36 9.13
N GLU A 436 0.52 -22.56 10.09
CA GLU A 436 1.53 -21.55 10.45
C GLU A 436 2.56 -21.29 9.34
N VAL A 437 2.97 -22.32 8.61
CA VAL A 437 3.90 -22.17 7.46
C VAL A 437 3.21 -21.44 6.29
N PHE A 438 1.89 -21.62 6.15
CA PHE A 438 1.10 -20.96 5.11
C PHE A 438 0.84 -19.49 5.44
N ASP A 439 0.59 -19.18 6.71
CA ASP A 439 0.35 -17.82 7.19
C ASP A 439 1.54 -16.90 6.86
N SER A 440 2.77 -17.30 7.20
CA SER A 440 3.92 -16.40 7.03
C SER A 440 4.18 -15.97 5.58
N LYS A 441 4.09 -16.89 4.61
CA LYS A 441 4.35 -16.57 3.19
C LYS A 441 3.22 -15.80 2.54
N LEU A 442 1.99 -16.13 2.90
CA LEU A 442 0.79 -15.47 2.39
C LEU A 442 0.70 -14.04 2.94
N VAL A 443 0.87 -13.87 4.25
CA VAL A 443 0.97 -12.56 4.92
C VAL A 443 2.07 -11.71 4.29
N LYS A 444 3.26 -12.27 4.05
CA LYS A 444 4.35 -11.53 3.39
C LYS A 444 3.95 -11.06 2.00
N THR A 445 3.35 -11.93 1.19
CA THR A 445 2.90 -11.60 -0.17
C THR A 445 1.85 -10.48 -0.15
N LEU A 446 1.03 -10.42 0.89
CA LEU A 446 0.00 -9.40 1.06
C LEU A 446 0.55 -8.06 1.55
N ARG A 447 1.55 -8.09 2.45
CA ARG A 447 2.28 -6.88 2.86
C ARG A 447 2.97 -6.20 1.68
N LEU A 448 3.38 -6.94 0.64
CA LEU A 448 3.96 -6.35 -0.58
C LEU A 448 2.99 -5.37 -1.27
N ILE A 449 1.68 -5.56 -1.11
CA ILE A 449 0.66 -4.86 -1.88
C ILE A 449 0.64 -3.38 -1.52
N GLU A 450 0.78 -3.05 -0.24
CA GLU A 450 0.92 -1.67 0.26
C GLU A 450 2.15 -0.96 -0.32
N PHE A 451 3.24 -1.69 -0.57
CA PHE A 451 4.45 -1.12 -1.16
C PHE A 451 4.35 -0.99 -2.68
N THR A 452 3.59 -1.86 -3.34
CA THR A 452 3.50 -1.93 -4.81
C THR A 452 2.44 -1.00 -5.38
N VAL A 453 1.30 -0.86 -4.70
CA VAL A 453 0.24 0.10 -5.05
C VAL A 453 0.55 1.36 -4.26
N GLY A 454 0.96 2.45 -4.93
CA GLY A 454 1.30 3.70 -4.25
C GLY A 454 0.16 4.15 -3.33
N ALA A 455 0.46 4.30 -2.04
CA ALA A 455 -0.35 5.10 -1.12
C ALA A 455 -0.47 6.54 -1.63
#